data_AF-A0A820MF23-F1
#
_entry.id   AF-A0A820MF23-F1
#
_cell.length_a   1.000
_cell.length_b   1.000
_cell.length_c   1.000
_cell.angle_alpha   90.00
_cell.angle_beta   90.00
_cell.angle_gamma   90.00
#
_symmetry.space_group_name_H-M   'P 1'
#
loop_
_entity.id
_entity.type
_entity.pdbx_description
1 polymer ?
#
loop_
_entity_poly.entity_id
_entity_poly.type
_entity_poly.pdbx_seq_one_letter_code
_entity_poly.pdbx_strand_id
1 'polypeptide(L)'
;MEDLHTVYVLNKRIEKLRMRAFKLTHDDSRRAIQFDWVVLQQLDDIRTSLDGMARTRGTNVKRRYSYKTLTAAMQHSTIDAIPILLVPPKFKITTMIIGAKVTAFKMTPAWFKLDDEAKVLKNIIYPANIANKRPFNTIARYRAVIGKTNDFSHESLLVSDDQTETLVLALDAFARQFGGDLSFTNEDLSFEESAHCTACGVANLSSAHLLATNYVPTAKLTFEIGIAYKELAKSEETMQNFAMSFVQAIVDVLSCENDYIRILSINLSSKSKGQVEVSFGITTPSQEKTEEYVRILQEHARSGFLNNKILRLVKPSEYECTWSSVLSFLQLRPEDFDSKHNFDYRQPDLPESLTRGGYPYYLPMGWYRHAIKVNNKYGDGDAWLGSTNAPGEWPVAFHGTHSGAVSGITAQGLLIKVVQVDLKRPEAIEQMGEAADKPGLYLATHCNGGSHSTYTRPFDVQTSQDLTKSFRVVFQCRVKPGTFTTHKSPVKVGDAWRVVDPDAVRPYGILLKDEEITVPD
;
A
#
# COMPACT_ATOMS: atom_id res chain seq x y z
N MET A 1 11.61 37.26 15.05
CA MET A 1 11.87 37.28 13.60
C MET A 1 13.28 36.78 13.26
N GLU A 2 14.30 37.03 14.10
CA GLU A 2 15.68 36.52 13.91
C GLU A 2 15.79 34.99 13.78
N ASP A 3 14.95 34.21 14.47
CA ASP A 3 15.02 32.75 14.38
C ASP A 3 14.46 32.17 13.07
N LEU A 4 13.41 32.82 12.52
CA LEU A 4 12.89 32.48 11.19
C LEU A 4 13.86 32.90 10.10
N HIS A 5 14.56 34.02 10.30
CA HIS A 5 15.67 34.42 9.45
C HIS A 5 16.82 33.39 9.51
N THR A 6 17.12 32.84 10.70
CA THR A 6 18.14 31.79 10.87
C THR A 6 17.77 30.50 10.15
N VAL A 7 16.51 30.04 10.25
CA VAL A 7 16.02 28.87 9.52
C VAL A 7 16.03 29.11 8.00
N TYR A 8 15.64 30.30 7.56
CA TYR A 8 15.71 30.72 6.17
C TYR A 8 17.15 30.73 5.63
N VAL A 9 18.10 31.29 6.37
CA VAL A 9 19.54 31.32 6.02
C VAL A 9 20.11 29.90 5.95
N LEU A 10 19.72 29.01 6.86
CA LEU A 10 20.11 27.60 6.83
C LEU A 10 19.56 26.88 5.58
N ASN A 11 18.30 27.11 5.23
CA ASN A 11 17.70 26.54 4.02
C ASN A 11 18.43 27.03 2.75
N LYS A 12 18.77 28.32 2.68
CA LYS A 12 19.56 28.88 1.56
C LYS A 12 20.97 28.31 1.46
N ARG A 13 21.61 27.96 2.59
CA ARG A 13 22.92 27.30 2.59
C ARG A 13 22.84 25.83 2.14
N ILE A 14 21.81 25.11 2.57
CA ILE A 14 21.52 23.74 2.13
C ILE A 14 21.28 23.69 0.61
N GLU A 15 20.51 24.64 0.08
CA GLU A 15 20.24 24.79 -1.36
C GLU A 15 21.55 25.01 -2.15
N LYS A 16 22.42 25.93 -1.72
CA LYS A 16 23.72 26.18 -2.36
C LYS A 16 24.63 24.96 -2.37
N LEU A 17 24.66 24.18 -1.29
CA LEU A 17 25.48 22.96 -1.23
C LEU A 17 24.93 21.85 -2.13
N ARG A 18 23.61 21.71 -2.24
CA ARG A 18 22.98 20.77 -3.19
C ARG A 18 23.31 21.13 -4.64
N MET A 19 23.28 22.42 -4.98
CA MET A 19 23.68 22.90 -6.30
C MET A 19 25.16 22.66 -6.59
N ARG A 20 26.04 22.78 -5.58
CA ARG A 20 27.46 22.46 -5.72
C ARG A 20 27.69 20.96 -5.94
N ALA A 21 27.00 20.10 -5.17
CA ALA A 21 27.04 18.66 -5.37
C ALA A 21 26.54 18.26 -6.77
N PHE A 22 25.44 18.86 -7.22
CA PHE A 22 24.89 18.62 -8.55
C PHE A 22 25.86 19.02 -9.66
N LYS A 23 26.55 20.17 -9.56
CA LYS A 23 27.58 20.56 -10.53
C LYS A 23 28.75 19.58 -10.56
N LEU A 24 29.22 19.16 -9.38
CA LEU A 24 30.32 18.19 -9.27
C LEU A 24 29.97 16.84 -9.92
N THR A 25 28.73 16.36 -9.77
CA THR A 25 28.29 15.09 -10.38
C THR A 25 27.90 15.24 -11.86
N HIS A 26 27.40 16.41 -12.27
CA HIS A 26 26.98 16.65 -13.66
C HIS A 26 28.14 16.98 -14.60
N ASP A 27 29.14 17.75 -14.16
CA ASP A 27 30.33 18.04 -14.98
C ASP A 27 31.22 16.80 -15.17
N ASP A 28 31.25 15.88 -14.20
CA ASP A 28 31.99 14.61 -14.30
C ASP A 28 31.35 13.62 -15.27
N SER A 29 30.02 13.62 -15.43
CA SER A 29 29.31 12.74 -16.37
C SER A 29 29.69 12.95 -17.84
N ARG A 30 30.36 14.07 -18.17
CA ARG A 30 30.89 14.38 -19.52
C ARG A 30 32.35 14.00 -19.72
N ARG A 31 33.09 13.62 -18.67
CA ARG A 31 34.46 13.13 -18.76
C ARG A 31 34.42 11.61 -18.57
N ALA A 32 34.96 10.89 -19.54
CA ALA A 32 35.03 9.43 -19.47
C ALA A 32 35.68 9.00 -18.14
N ILE A 33 35.02 8.05 -17.49
CA ILE A 33 35.27 7.51 -16.15
C ILE A 33 36.76 7.36 -15.86
N GLN A 34 37.31 8.31 -15.11
CA GLN A 34 38.45 8.10 -14.23
C GLN A 34 38.06 8.71 -12.90
N PHE A 35 38.06 7.89 -11.85
CA PHE A 35 37.73 8.27 -10.48
C PHE A 35 38.60 9.44 -10.02
N ASP A 36 38.07 10.66 -10.10
CA ASP A 36 38.73 11.83 -9.54
C ASP A 36 38.48 11.85 -8.03
N TRP A 37 39.47 11.36 -7.29
CA TRP A 37 39.44 11.29 -5.82
C TRP A 37 39.19 12.67 -5.17
N VAL A 38 39.53 13.76 -5.87
CA VAL A 38 39.27 15.13 -5.40
C VAL A 38 37.78 15.45 -5.45
N VAL A 39 37.07 15.00 -6.49
CA VAL A 39 35.60 15.18 -6.61
C VAL A 39 34.88 14.36 -5.54
N LEU A 40 35.31 13.12 -5.28
CA LEU A 40 34.75 12.29 -4.22
C LEU A 40 34.93 12.90 -2.83
N GLN A 41 36.13 13.42 -2.52
CA GLN A 41 36.37 14.10 -1.25
C GLN A 41 35.49 15.36 -1.11
N GLN A 42 35.34 16.14 -2.18
CA GLN A 42 34.47 17.32 -2.18
C GLN A 42 32.99 16.96 -1.99
N LEU A 43 32.54 15.83 -2.55
CA LEU A 43 31.17 15.35 -2.34
C LEU A 43 30.94 14.87 -0.90
N ASP A 44 31.92 14.20 -0.28
CA ASP A 44 31.82 13.76 1.11
C ASP A 44 31.83 14.94 2.10
N ASP A 45 32.65 15.97 1.83
CA ASP A 45 32.65 17.22 2.59
C ASP A 45 31.30 17.94 2.49
N ILE A 46 30.70 17.97 1.29
CA ILE A 46 29.36 18.54 1.07
C ILE A 46 28.29 17.73 1.83
N ARG A 47 28.37 16.39 1.78
CA ARG A 47 27.44 15.51 2.50
C ARG A 47 27.51 15.75 4.00
N THR A 48 28.71 15.76 4.56
CA THR A 48 28.94 16.00 6.00
C THR A 48 28.41 17.38 6.43
N SER A 49 28.59 18.41 5.59
CA SER A 49 28.08 19.76 5.85
C SER A 49 26.54 19.83 5.78
N LEU A 50 25.92 19.12 4.83
CA LEU A 50 24.46 19.02 4.71
C LEU A 50 23.85 18.33 5.94
N ASP A 51 24.44 17.23 6.42
CA ASP A 51 23.97 16.50 7.60
C ASP A 51 24.09 17.34 8.88
N GLY A 52 25.18 18.10 9.02
CA GLY A 52 25.35 19.08 10.08
C GLY A 52 24.23 20.13 10.09
N MET A 53 23.94 20.74 8.93
CA MET A 53 22.92 21.77 8.81
C MET A 53 21.49 21.24 8.98
N ALA A 54 21.20 20.03 8.49
CA ALA A 54 19.90 19.39 8.68
C ALA A 54 19.61 19.15 10.16
N ARG A 55 20.62 18.70 10.93
CA ARG A 55 20.53 18.55 12.39
C ARG A 55 20.30 19.89 13.09
N THR A 56 21.09 20.92 12.78
CA THR A 56 20.92 22.26 13.37
C THR A 56 19.55 22.87 13.06
N ARG A 57 19.06 22.69 11.82
CA ARG A 57 17.71 23.10 11.41
C ARG A 57 16.65 22.37 12.24
N GLY A 58 16.75 21.04 12.36
CA GLY A 58 15.83 20.22 13.15
C GLY A 58 15.77 20.64 14.62
N THR A 59 16.92 20.93 15.23
CA THR A 59 17.02 21.43 16.61
C THR A 59 16.36 22.81 16.77
N ASN A 60 16.60 23.74 15.85
CA ASN A 60 16.02 25.08 15.89
C ASN A 60 14.49 25.06 15.72
N VAL A 61 14.00 24.19 14.83
CA VAL A 61 12.57 23.91 14.66
C VAL A 61 11.99 23.34 15.95
N LYS A 62 12.54 22.24 16.49
CA LYS A 62 12.07 21.61 17.73
C LYS A 62 12.05 22.59 18.92
N ARG A 63 13.10 23.39 19.10
CA ARG A 63 13.20 24.41 20.15
C ARG A 63 12.09 25.47 20.06
N ARG A 64 11.61 25.78 18.85
CA ARG A 64 10.55 26.77 18.66
C ARG A 64 9.17 26.19 18.95
N TYR A 65 8.93 24.95 18.54
CA TYR A 65 7.65 24.27 18.71
C TYR A 65 7.47 23.70 20.12
N SER A 66 8.54 23.40 20.86
CA SER A 66 8.43 23.00 22.27
C SER A 66 8.07 24.15 23.21
N TYR A 67 8.36 25.40 22.82
CA TYR A 67 8.12 26.57 23.69
C TYR A 67 6.79 27.29 23.42
N LYS A 68 6.20 27.16 22.21
CA LYS A 68 4.96 27.90 21.86
C LYS A 68 3.67 27.19 22.29
N THR A 69 3.66 25.87 22.40
CA THR A 69 2.47 25.12 22.83
C THR A 69 2.24 25.21 24.34
N LEU A 70 3.29 25.43 25.13
CA LEU A 70 3.20 25.49 26.60
C LEU A 70 2.75 26.86 27.15
N THR A 71 2.99 27.97 26.45
CA THR A 71 2.66 29.31 26.98
C THR A 71 1.26 29.80 26.57
N ALA A 72 0.70 29.31 25.45
CA ALA A 72 -0.65 29.68 25.02
C ALA A 72 -1.77 28.91 25.76
N ALA A 73 -1.50 27.68 26.21
CA ALA A 73 -2.45 26.86 26.96
C ALA A 73 -2.56 27.26 28.45
N MET A 74 -1.64 28.08 28.98
CA MET A 74 -1.57 28.38 30.41
C MET A 74 -2.07 29.78 30.81
N GLN A 75 -2.57 30.61 29.89
CA GLN A 75 -2.98 32.00 30.23
C GLN A 75 -4.44 32.37 30.07
N HIS A 76 -5.32 31.51 29.52
CA HIS A 76 -6.76 31.78 29.55
C HIS A 76 -7.58 30.53 29.84
N SER A 77 -7.72 30.24 31.14
CA SER A 77 -8.85 29.49 31.66
C SER A 77 -10.07 30.43 31.76
N THR A 78 -11.10 30.15 30.97
CA THR A 78 -12.49 30.14 31.45
C THR A 78 -13.26 29.16 30.60
N ILE A 79 -13.93 28.26 31.29
CA ILE A 79 -14.76 27.18 30.78
C ILE A 79 -15.99 27.83 30.13
N ASP A 80 -16.16 27.64 28.82
CA ASP A 80 -17.42 27.22 28.20
C ASP A 80 -17.22 26.99 26.69
N ALA A 81 -17.70 25.83 26.22
CA ALA A 81 -17.71 25.29 24.85
C ALA A 81 -16.36 24.87 24.24
N ILE A 82 -15.98 23.60 24.43
CA ILE A 82 -15.13 22.89 23.46
C ILE A 82 -16.01 22.60 22.22
N PRO A 83 -15.65 23.08 21.01
CA PRO A 83 -16.41 22.77 19.81
C PRO A 83 -16.22 21.30 19.41
N ILE A 84 -17.35 20.66 19.13
CA ILE A 84 -17.45 19.36 18.48
C ILE A 84 -16.66 19.36 17.16
N LEU A 85 -15.57 18.60 17.06
CA LEU A 85 -14.94 18.20 15.79
C LEU A 85 -14.38 16.79 16.01
N LEU A 86 -15.03 15.73 15.53
CA LEU A 86 -14.82 15.18 14.18
C LEU A 86 -16.14 14.68 13.61
N VAL A 87 -16.92 15.60 13.04
CA VAL A 87 -17.88 15.21 12.01
C VAL A 87 -17.07 15.04 10.71
N PRO A 88 -17.22 13.93 9.96
CA PRO A 88 -16.54 13.79 8.68
C PRO A 88 -16.82 15.03 7.80
N PRO A 89 -15.80 15.59 7.13
CA PRO A 89 -15.96 16.83 6.39
C PRO A 89 -17.08 16.66 5.36
N LYS A 90 -18.09 17.51 5.48
CA LYS A 90 -19.12 17.58 4.44
C LYS A 90 -18.46 18.15 3.20
N PHE A 91 -18.34 17.32 2.17
CA PHE A 91 -17.87 17.78 0.86
C PHE A 91 -19.03 18.40 0.10
N LYS A 92 -18.77 19.53 -0.55
CA LYS A 92 -19.68 20.15 -1.50
C LYS A 92 -19.23 19.76 -2.90
N ILE A 93 -20.13 19.16 -3.69
CA ILE A 93 -19.93 19.01 -5.13
C ILE A 93 -20.07 20.40 -5.73
N THR A 94 -18.97 20.97 -6.21
CA THR A 94 -18.93 22.32 -6.78
C THR A 94 -19.19 22.30 -8.28
N THR A 95 -18.87 21.19 -8.95
CA THR A 95 -19.16 21.01 -10.37
C THR A 95 -19.33 19.51 -10.68
N MET A 96 -20.29 19.19 -11.54
CA MET A 96 -20.49 17.85 -12.09
C MET A 96 -20.52 17.97 -13.61
N ILE A 97 -19.65 17.23 -14.29
CA ILE A 97 -19.61 17.17 -15.75
C ILE A 97 -19.95 15.75 -16.17
N ILE A 98 -21.04 15.60 -16.92
CA ILE A 98 -21.49 14.31 -17.45
C ILE A 98 -21.21 14.30 -18.95
N GLY A 99 -20.21 13.53 -19.36
CA GLY A 99 -19.92 13.23 -20.76
C GLY A 99 -20.42 11.84 -21.16
N ALA A 100 -20.44 11.55 -22.46
CA ALA A 100 -20.92 10.27 -23.00
C ALA A 100 -20.14 9.02 -22.52
N LYS A 101 -18.97 9.20 -21.88
CA LYS A 101 -18.09 8.11 -21.40
C LYS A 101 -17.50 8.33 -20.00
N VAL A 102 -17.66 9.51 -19.40
CA VAL A 102 -17.05 9.87 -18.11
C VAL A 102 -17.98 10.82 -17.35
N THR A 103 -18.14 10.57 -16.06
CA THR A 103 -18.70 11.53 -15.10
C THR A 103 -17.59 12.00 -14.18
N ALA A 104 -17.33 13.32 -14.17
CA ALA A 104 -16.33 13.93 -13.31
C ALA A 104 -17.00 14.79 -12.23
N PHE A 105 -16.53 14.65 -10.99
CA PHE A 105 -16.99 15.44 -9.85
C PHE A 105 -15.84 16.31 -9.34
N LYS A 106 -16.09 17.62 -9.23
CA LYS A 106 -15.24 18.53 -8.47
C LYS A 106 -15.83 18.64 -7.07
N MET A 107 -15.08 18.19 -6.07
CA MET A 107 -15.49 18.20 -4.67
C MET A 107 -14.54 19.09 -3.88
N THR A 108 -15.08 19.95 -3.03
CA THR A 108 -14.30 20.76 -2.09
C THR A 108 -14.87 20.59 -0.69
N PRO A 109 -14.06 20.69 0.37
CA PRO A 109 -14.58 20.82 1.72
C PRO A 109 -15.57 21.99 1.78
N ALA A 110 -16.68 21.85 2.51
CA ALA A 110 -17.69 22.90 2.60
C ALA A 110 -17.17 24.22 3.19
N TRP A 111 -16.11 24.14 4.00
CA TRP A 111 -15.42 25.30 4.56
C TRP A 111 -14.45 25.97 3.57
N PHE A 112 -14.02 25.29 2.51
CA PHE A 112 -13.03 25.82 1.58
C PHE A 112 -13.69 26.78 0.58
N LYS A 113 -13.34 28.06 0.67
CA LYS A 113 -13.79 29.08 -0.27
C LYS A 113 -12.89 29.12 -1.51
N LEU A 114 -13.50 28.84 -2.68
CA LEU A 114 -12.82 28.92 -3.97
C LEU A 114 -12.52 30.36 -4.36
N ASP A 115 -11.39 30.58 -5.06
CA ASP A 115 -11.10 31.84 -5.73
C ASP A 115 -12.08 32.10 -6.89
N ASP A 116 -12.42 33.37 -7.11
CA ASP A 116 -13.28 33.82 -8.20
C ASP A 116 -12.48 33.92 -9.50
N GLU A 117 -12.22 32.76 -10.10
CA GLU A 117 -11.43 32.64 -11.34
C GLU A 117 -11.97 33.56 -12.44
N ALA A 118 -13.28 33.60 -12.65
CA ALA A 118 -13.90 34.41 -13.70
C ALA A 118 -13.64 35.91 -13.51
N LYS A 119 -13.65 36.41 -12.26
CA LYS A 119 -13.31 37.80 -11.95
C LYS A 119 -11.83 38.07 -12.14
N VAL A 120 -10.96 37.16 -11.73
CA VAL A 120 -9.51 37.34 -11.84
C VAL A 120 -9.07 37.39 -13.31
N LEU A 121 -9.56 36.47 -14.13
CA LEU A 121 -9.17 36.35 -15.54
C LEU A 121 -9.55 37.58 -16.39
N LYS A 122 -10.53 38.39 -15.96
CA LYS A 122 -10.92 39.62 -16.66
C LYS A 122 -9.90 40.76 -16.55
N ASN A 123 -9.03 40.71 -15.54
CA ASN A 123 -8.13 41.82 -15.18
C ASN A 123 -6.65 41.49 -15.46
N ILE A 124 -6.36 40.52 -16.33
CA ILE A 124 -4.98 40.14 -16.67
C ILE A 124 -4.49 40.98 -17.84
N ILE A 125 -3.34 41.63 -17.67
CA ILE A 125 -2.59 42.22 -18.79
C ILE A 125 -1.46 41.26 -19.13
N TYR A 126 -1.59 40.58 -20.27
CA TYR A 126 -0.60 39.62 -20.75
C TYR A 126 0.58 40.33 -21.40
N PRO A 127 1.80 39.75 -21.33
CA PRO A 127 2.90 40.20 -22.17
C PRO A 127 2.55 40.05 -23.65
N ALA A 128 3.16 40.89 -24.50
CA ALA A 128 2.96 40.81 -25.95
C ALA A 128 3.36 39.42 -26.49
N ASN A 129 2.62 38.93 -27.48
CA ASN A 129 2.93 37.71 -28.25
C ASN A 129 2.98 36.39 -27.45
N ILE A 130 2.28 36.29 -26.32
CA ILE A 130 2.21 35.03 -25.56
C ILE A 130 1.23 34.05 -26.21
N ALA A 131 1.75 32.89 -26.65
CA ALA A 131 0.95 31.79 -27.18
C ALA A 131 0.23 31.00 -26.07
N ASN A 132 0.91 30.74 -24.95
CA ASN A 132 0.34 29.96 -23.84
C ASN A 132 -0.01 30.86 -22.64
N LYS A 133 -1.29 31.20 -22.51
CA LYS A 133 -1.81 32.04 -21.41
C LYS A 133 -1.97 31.31 -20.08
N ARG A 134 -1.86 29.97 -20.05
CA ARG A 134 -2.17 29.19 -18.85
C ARG A 134 -1.28 29.52 -17.65
N PRO A 135 0.06 29.56 -17.74
CA PRO A 135 0.90 29.90 -16.59
C PRO A 135 0.52 31.26 -15.98
N PHE A 136 0.22 32.24 -16.84
CA PHE A 136 -0.22 33.57 -16.43
C PHE A 136 -1.59 33.54 -15.74
N ASN A 137 -2.54 32.74 -16.24
CA ASN A 137 -3.83 32.57 -15.59
C ASN A 137 -3.69 31.97 -14.18
N THR A 138 -2.90 30.91 -14.03
CA THR A 138 -2.65 30.27 -12.74
C THR A 138 -2.02 31.25 -11.75
N ILE A 139 -1.03 32.02 -12.19
CA ILE A 139 -0.33 32.97 -11.32
C ILE A 139 -1.16 34.21 -11.03
N ALA A 140 -1.99 34.66 -11.96
CA ALA A 140 -2.92 35.75 -11.69
C ALA A 140 -3.93 35.40 -10.58
N ARG A 141 -4.39 34.14 -10.56
CA ARG A 141 -5.27 33.61 -9.50
C ARG A 141 -4.58 33.60 -8.15
N TYR A 142 -3.34 33.12 -8.10
CA TYR A 142 -2.50 33.20 -6.89
C TYR A 142 -2.25 34.64 -6.44
N ARG A 143 -1.79 35.52 -7.35
CA ARG A 143 -1.49 36.94 -7.07
C ARG A 143 -2.71 37.69 -6.55
N ALA A 144 -3.89 37.46 -7.12
CA ALA A 144 -5.14 38.07 -6.66
C ALA A 144 -5.44 37.76 -5.19
N VAL A 145 -5.16 36.54 -4.74
CA VAL A 145 -5.36 36.11 -3.34
C VAL A 145 -4.39 36.81 -2.39
N ILE A 146 -3.15 37.06 -2.82
CA ILE A 146 -2.13 37.75 -2.02
C ILE A 146 -2.06 39.27 -2.28
N GLY A 147 -3.01 39.84 -3.02
CA GLY A 147 -3.08 41.28 -3.30
C GLY A 147 -1.99 41.83 -4.23
N LYS A 148 -1.40 40.99 -5.09
CA LYS A 148 -0.42 41.40 -6.11
C LYS A 148 -1.06 41.76 -7.45
N THR A 149 -0.35 42.53 -8.28
CA THR A 149 -0.82 42.93 -9.61
C THR A 149 -0.80 41.78 -10.62
N ASN A 150 -1.85 41.71 -11.45
CA ASN A 150 -1.97 40.78 -12.58
C ASN A 150 -1.55 41.42 -13.91
N ASP A 151 -0.85 42.55 -13.83
CA ASP A 151 -0.18 43.16 -14.97
C ASP A 151 1.21 42.55 -15.17
N PHE A 152 1.28 41.56 -16.04
CA PHE A 152 2.54 40.88 -16.35
C PHE A 152 3.43 41.65 -17.32
N SER A 153 2.97 42.80 -17.84
CA SER A 153 3.83 43.73 -18.57
C SER A 153 4.69 44.56 -17.61
N HIS A 154 4.19 44.78 -16.39
CA HIS A 154 4.89 45.52 -15.34
C HIS A 154 5.60 44.60 -14.34
N GLU A 155 4.93 43.54 -13.86
CA GLU A 155 5.52 42.53 -12.97
C GLU A 155 5.52 41.18 -13.70
N SER A 156 6.59 40.93 -14.47
CA SER A 156 6.78 39.70 -15.23
C SER A 156 6.57 38.44 -14.37
N LEU A 157 6.18 37.36 -15.03
CA LEU A 157 6.16 36.04 -14.41
C LEU A 157 7.61 35.65 -14.06
N LEU A 158 7.92 35.55 -12.77
CA LEU A 158 9.27 35.20 -12.31
C LEU A 158 9.36 33.69 -12.11
N VAL A 159 10.01 33.01 -13.06
CA VAL A 159 10.31 31.57 -12.96
C VAL A 159 11.77 31.41 -12.55
N SER A 160 12.00 31.28 -11.25
CA SER A 160 13.28 30.82 -10.69
C SER A 160 13.05 29.88 -9.51
N ASP A 161 14.05 29.08 -9.17
CA ASP A 161 13.95 27.99 -8.18
C ASP A 161 13.50 28.45 -6.79
N ASP A 162 13.58 29.76 -6.50
CA ASP A 162 13.25 30.35 -5.21
C ASP A 162 11.93 31.16 -5.17
N GLN A 163 11.21 31.25 -6.29
CA GLN A 163 9.95 31.99 -6.34
C GLN A 163 8.77 31.09 -6.01
N THR A 164 7.86 31.57 -5.15
CA THR A 164 6.59 30.89 -4.86
C THR A 164 5.77 30.67 -6.14
N GLU A 165 5.88 31.58 -7.11
CA GLU A 165 5.22 31.45 -8.42
C GLU A 165 5.70 30.20 -9.18
N THR A 166 6.99 29.87 -9.14
CA THR A 166 7.52 28.62 -9.73
C THR A 166 6.91 27.39 -9.08
N LEU A 167 6.80 27.38 -7.76
CA LEU A 167 6.15 26.29 -7.02
C LEU A 167 4.67 26.16 -7.39
N VAL A 168 3.96 27.28 -7.50
CA VAL A 168 2.55 27.30 -7.93
C VAL A 168 2.37 26.72 -9.33
N LEU A 169 3.27 27.05 -10.26
CA LEU A 169 3.25 26.47 -11.61
C LEU A 169 3.53 24.96 -11.62
N ALA A 170 4.49 24.50 -10.80
CA ALA A 170 4.77 23.07 -10.65
C ALA A 170 3.55 22.31 -10.09
N LEU A 171 2.87 22.88 -9.10
CA LEU A 171 1.65 22.31 -8.52
C LEU A 171 0.49 22.28 -9.52
N ASP A 172 0.31 23.31 -10.34
CA ASP A 172 -0.70 23.30 -11.42
C ASP A 172 -0.39 22.25 -12.49
N ALA A 173 0.88 22.08 -12.88
CA ALA A 173 1.28 21.04 -13.81
C ALA A 173 0.99 19.64 -13.24
N PHE A 174 1.35 19.43 -11.98
CA PHE A 174 1.11 18.19 -11.25
C PHE A 174 -0.37 17.87 -11.12
N ALA A 175 -1.20 18.80 -10.63
CA ALA A 175 -2.64 18.58 -10.46
C ALA A 175 -3.30 18.14 -11.78
N ARG A 176 -2.92 18.76 -12.90
CA ARG A 176 -3.50 18.43 -14.21
C ARG A 176 -3.06 17.10 -14.78
N GLN A 177 -1.87 16.62 -14.46
CA GLN A 177 -1.44 15.26 -14.84
C GLN A 177 -2.43 14.20 -14.33
N PHE A 178 -3.13 14.50 -13.23
CA PHE A 178 -4.12 13.61 -12.61
C PHE A 178 -5.58 14.08 -12.80
N GLY A 179 -5.83 15.00 -13.74
CA GLY A 179 -7.18 15.51 -14.01
C GLY A 179 -7.77 16.41 -12.91
N GLY A 180 -6.92 16.95 -12.03
CA GLY A 180 -7.29 17.89 -10.98
C GLY A 180 -7.10 19.35 -11.38
N ASP A 181 -7.71 20.25 -10.60
CA ASP A 181 -7.59 21.70 -10.72
C ASP A 181 -6.99 22.30 -9.44
N LEU A 182 -6.17 23.34 -9.59
CA LEU A 182 -5.68 24.14 -8.48
C LEU A 182 -6.65 25.28 -8.15
N SER A 183 -6.80 25.60 -6.86
CA SER A 183 -7.59 26.75 -6.36
C SER A 183 -6.87 27.39 -5.18
N PHE A 184 -7.09 28.69 -4.98
CA PHE A 184 -6.37 29.48 -3.99
C PHE A 184 -7.34 30.13 -3.00
N THR A 185 -6.90 30.32 -1.76
CA THR A 185 -7.67 31.02 -0.71
C THR A 185 -6.72 31.85 0.14
N ASN A 186 -7.21 32.99 0.65
CA ASN A 186 -6.50 33.84 1.61
C ASN A 186 -7.01 33.61 3.03
N GLU A 187 -7.91 32.64 3.23
CA GLU A 187 -8.35 32.26 4.56
C GLU A 187 -7.15 31.77 5.36
N ASP A 188 -7.04 32.25 6.60
CA ASP A 188 -5.98 31.83 7.52
C ASP A 188 -6.28 30.40 7.97
N LEU A 189 -5.70 29.45 7.26
CA LEU A 189 -5.77 28.04 7.60
C LEU A 189 -4.79 27.80 8.75
N SER A 190 -5.31 27.91 9.97
CA SER A 190 -4.51 27.79 11.19
C SER A 190 -3.71 26.47 11.20
N PHE A 191 -2.52 26.50 11.80
CA PHE A 191 -1.62 25.35 11.83
C PHE A 191 -2.19 24.15 12.60
N GLU A 192 -3.14 24.38 13.51
CA GLU A 192 -3.80 23.34 14.32
C GLU A 192 -4.61 22.37 13.46
N GLU A 193 -5.10 22.81 12.30
CA GLU A 193 -5.84 21.98 11.35
C GLU A 193 -4.97 21.46 10.20
N SER A 194 -3.65 21.72 10.20
CA SER A 194 -2.78 21.43 9.06
C SER A 194 -2.83 19.97 8.60
N ALA A 195 -2.86 19.00 9.52
CA ALA A 195 -3.02 17.59 9.20
C ALA A 195 -4.40 17.26 8.59
N HIS A 196 -5.46 17.91 9.09
CA HIS A 196 -6.82 17.77 8.59
C HIS A 196 -6.98 18.38 7.18
N CYS A 197 -6.47 19.59 6.97
CA CYS A 197 -6.42 20.29 5.69
C CYS A 197 -5.61 19.49 4.66
N THR A 198 -4.47 18.95 5.08
CA THR A 198 -3.60 18.12 4.24
C THR A 198 -4.32 16.84 3.78
N ALA A 199 -5.04 16.17 4.68
CA ALA A 199 -5.85 14.99 4.33
C ALA A 199 -6.99 15.31 3.35
N CYS A 200 -7.42 16.58 3.28
CA CYS A 200 -8.41 17.09 2.33
C CYS A 200 -7.79 17.63 1.03
N GLY A 201 -6.48 17.47 0.82
CA GLY A 201 -5.77 17.98 -0.37
C GLY A 201 -5.49 19.49 -0.34
N VAL A 202 -5.58 20.14 0.82
CA VAL A 202 -5.30 21.57 0.99
C VAL A 202 -3.88 21.74 1.53
N ALA A 203 -3.03 22.45 0.77
CA ALA A 203 -1.64 22.69 1.12
C ALA A 203 -1.39 24.17 1.45
N ASN A 204 -0.79 24.44 2.60
CA ASN A 204 -0.31 25.77 2.95
C ASN A 204 1.07 26.02 2.32
N LEU A 205 1.12 26.91 1.32
CA LEU A 205 2.35 27.25 0.59
C LEU A 205 3.42 27.90 1.49
N SER A 206 3.03 28.58 2.58
CA SER A 206 3.98 29.13 3.57
C SER A 206 4.62 28.07 4.46
N SER A 207 4.05 26.86 4.47
CA SER A 207 4.44 25.73 5.31
C SER A 207 5.13 24.60 4.54
N ALA A 208 5.19 24.70 3.20
CA ALA A 208 5.73 23.74 2.22
C ALA A 208 6.15 22.37 2.80
N HIS A 209 5.17 21.60 3.25
CA HIS A 209 5.24 20.14 3.22
C HIS A 209 4.68 19.75 1.86
N LEU A 210 5.57 19.48 0.90
CA LEU A 210 5.21 18.82 -0.34
C LEU A 210 4.71 17.42 0.01
N LEU A 211 3.40 17.25 0.18
CA LEU A 211 2.82 15.94 -0.05
C LEU A 211 2.77 15.74 -1.56
N ALA A 212 3.78 15.06 -2.07
CA ALA A 212 3.62 14.31 -3.30
C ALA A 212 2.50 13.29 -3.05
N THR A 213 1.27 13.65 -3.41
CA THR A 213 0.18 12.68 -3.55
C THR A 213 0.44 11.91 -4.84
N ASN A 214 1.41 10.98 -4.81
CA ASN A 214 1.35 9.64 -5.39
C ASN A 214 2.73 8.95 -5.34
N TYR A 215 2.77 7.82 -4.62
CA TYR A 215 3.84 6.81 -4.54
C TYR A 215 5.19 7.23 -3.93
N VAL A 216 5.20 7.55 -2.64
CA VAL A 216 6.30 7.01 -1.80
C VAL A 216 5.80 5.66 -1.28
N PRO A 217 6.39 4.53 -1.70
CA PRO A 217 5.97 3.21 -1.25
C PRO A 217 6.00 3.19 0.27
N THR A 218 4.81 3.09 0.85
CA THR A 218 4.64 2.97 2.30
C THR A 218 4.24 1.55 2.56
N ALA A 219 5.13 0.76 3.15
CA ALA A 219 4.76 -0.56 3.61
C ALA A 219 3.84 -0.41 4.82
N LYS A 220 2.60 -0.91 4.71
CA LYS A 220 1.63 -0.91 5.81
C LYS A 220 1.74 -2.23 6.54
N LEU A 221 1.95 -2.15 7.85
CA LEU A 221 2.02 -3.28 8.74
C LEU A 221 0.98 -3.13 9.84
N THR A 222 0.58 -4.25 10.40
CA THR A 222 -0.33 -4.28 11.56
C THR A 222 0.18 -5.30 12.55
N PHE A 223 0.38 -4.87 13.79
CA PHE A 223 0.78 -5.71 14.91
C PHE A 223 -0.34 -5.79 15.93
N GLU A 224 -0.67 -7.01 16.35
CA GLU A 224 -1.44 -7.18 17.59
C GLU A 224 -0.49 -7.13 18.77
N ILE A 225 -0.79 -6.28 19.74
CA ILE A 225 0.01 -6.07 20.93
C ILE A 225 -0.75 -6.64 22.12
N GLY A 226 -0.08 -7.49 22.91
CA GLY A 226 -0.59 -8.10 24.15
C GLY A 226 -0.83 -7.13 25.31
N ILE A 227 -1.17 -5.87 25.03
CA ILE A 227 -1.58 -4.85 26.00
C ILE A 227 -3.11 -4.74 25.95
N ALA A 228 -3.76 -4.59 27.10
CA ALA A 228 -5.19 -4.33 27.14
C ALA A 228 -5.48 -2.92 26.60
N TYR A 229 -6.34 -2.80 25.59
CA TYR A 229 -6.67 -1.50 24.97
C TYR A 229 -7.23 -0.50 26.00
N LYS A 230 -8.01 -0.99 26.97
CA LYS A 230 -8.53 -0.16 28.06
C LYS A 230 -7.45 0.47 28.93
N GLU A 231 -6.30 -0.20 29.07
CA GLU A 231 -5.14 0.33 29.81
C GLU A 231 -4.46 1.45 29.02
N LEU A 232 -4.38 1.28 27.71
CA LEU A 232 -3.83 2.26 26.79
C LEU A 232 -4.70 3.53 26.69
N ALA A 233 -6.02 3.33 26.61
CA ALA A 233 -7.01 4.37 26.42
C ALA A 233 -7.41 5.10 27.73
N LYS A 234 -6.67 4.92 28.83
CA LYS A 234 -6.96 5.57 30.13
C LYS A 234 -6.77 7.09 30.07
N SER A 235 -5.80 7.55 29.29
CA SER A 235 -5.54 8.98 29.09
C SER A 235 -4.84 9.21 27.75
N GLU A 236 -4.96 10.43 27.24
CA GLU A 236 -4.24 10.87 26.04
C GLU A 236 -2.73 10.72 26.22
N GLU A 237 -2.21 11.07 27.39
CA GLU A 237 -0.79 10.94 27.74
C GLU A 237 -0.31 9.48 27.66
N THR A 238 -1.11 8.53 28.14
CA THR A 238 -0.76 7.10 28.08
C THR A 238 -0.70 6.62 26.62
N MET A 239 -1.66 7.04 25.79
CA MET A 239 -1.68 6.74 24.36
C MET A 239 -0.49 7.34 23.62
N GLN A 240 -0.16 8.60 23.90
CA GLN A 240 0.98 9.30 23.30
C GLN A 240 2.31 8.66 23.71
N ASN A 241 2.48 8.36 25.00
CA ASN A 241 3.69 7.70 25.51
C ASN A 241 3.88 6.31 24.88
N PHE A 242 2.80 5.56 24.70
CA PHE A 242 2.84 4.29 23.98
C PHE A 242 3.20 4.47 22.51
N ALA A 243 2.55 5.40 21.80
CA ALA A 243 2.84 5.68 20.40
C ALA A 243 4.31 6.04 20.17
N MET A 244 4.87 6.93 20.99
CA MET A 244 6.28 7.31 20.93
C MET A 244 7.21 6.14 21.24
N SER A 245 6.90 5.36 22.26
CA SER A 245 7.71 4.20 22.66
C SER A 245 7.64 3.08 21.62
N PHE A 246 6.49 2.88 20.98
CA PHE A 246 6.30 1.93 19.89
C PHE A 246 7.11 2.36 18.66
N VAL A 247 7.01 3.62 18.23
CA VAL A 247 7.81 4.14 17.12
C VAL A 247 9.30 3.99 17.40
N GLN A 248 9.75 4.39 18.60
CA GLN A 248 11.15 4.26 18.97
C GLN A 248 11.61 2.80 18.99
N ALA A 249 10.76 1.89 19.45
CA ALA A 249 11.07 0.47 19.43
C ALA A 249 11.26 -0.08 18.01
N ILE A 250 10.42 0.33 17.05
CA ILE A 250 10.57 -0.05 15.64
C ILE A 250 11.85 0.56 15.06
N VAL A 251 12.12 1.83 15.36
CA VAL A 251 13.33 2.55 14.96
C VAL A 251 14.59 1.84 15.46
N ASP A 252 14.60 1.40 16.73
CA ASP A 252 15.73 0.71 17.33
C ASP A 252 15.99 -0.64 16.66
N VAL A 253 14.94 -1.39 16.34
CA VAL A 253 15.05 -2.68 15.63
C VAL A 253 15.59 -2.48 14.21
N LEU A 254 15.13 -1.45 13.52
CA LEU A 254 15.50 -1.19 12.12
C LEU A 254 16.78 -0.37 11.97
N SER A 255 17.28 0.22 13.06
CA SER A 255 18.34 1.24 13.04
C SER A 255 18.06 2.34 11.98
N CYS A 256 16.81 2.79 11.91
CA CYS A 256 16.34 3.73 10.88
C CYS A 256 16.09 5.15 11.42
N GLU A 257 15.68 6.08 10.56
CA GLU A 257 15.25 7.40 11.00
C GLU A 257 13.82 7.33 11.59
N ASN A 258 13.54 8.15 12.60
CA ASN A 258 12.25 8.14 13.31
C ASN A 258 11.08 8.55 12.40
N ASP A 259 11.32 9.49 11.48
CA ASP A 259 10.35 10.01 10.53
C ASP A 259 9.94 9.00 9.43
N TYR A 260 10.64 7.87 9.32
CA TYR A 260 10.25 6.79 8.43
C TYR A 260 9.08 5.98 8.98
N ILE A 261 8.83 6.02 10.29
CA ILE A 261 7.80 5.21 10.95
C ILE A 261 6.61 6.09 11.29
N ARG A 262 5.41 5.68 10.87
CA ARG A 262 4.17 6.42 11.14
C ARG A 262 3.11 5.51 11.69
N ILE A 263 2.57 5.83 12.86
CA ILE A 263 1.37 5.15 13.35
C ILE A 263 0.18 5.64 12.52
N LEU A 264 -0.52 4.70 11.88
CA LEU A 264 -1.70 4.96 11.06
C LEU A 264 -2.97 4.86 11.92
N SER A 265 -3.02 3.88 12.83
CA SER A 265 -4.11 3.73 13.79
C SER A 265 -3.72 2.84 14.97
N ILE A 266 -4.39 3.05 16.10
CA ILE A 266 -4.33 2.19 17.29
C ILE A 266 -5.77 1.83 17.67
N ASN A 267 -6.16 0.58 17.43
CA ASN A 267 -7.52 0.10 17.56
C ASN A 267 -7.63 -1.03 18.58
N LEU A 268 -8.87 -1.34 18.97
CA LEU A 268 -9.17 -2.59 19.65
C LEU A 268 -9.04 -3.74 18.63
N SER A 269 -8.23 -4.76 18.93
CA SER A 269 -8.09 -5.93 18.07
C SER A 269 -9.43 -6.63 17.88
N SER A 270 -9.77 -6.90 16.62
CA SER A 270 -10.95 -7.67 16.23
C SER A 270 -10.79 -9.17 16.48
N LYS A 271 -9.55 -9.67 16.57
CA LYS A 271 -9.23 -11.10 16.72
C LYS A 271 -9.00 -11.48 18.19
N SER A 272 -8.46 -10.56 18.98
CA SER A 272 -8.06 -10.78 20.37
C SER A 272 -8.87 -9.86 21.29
N LYS A 273 -9.89 -10.40 21.98
CA LYS A 273 -10.82 -9.63 22.82
C LYS A 273 -10.08 -8.78 23.86
N GLY A 274 -10.16 -7.46 23.70
CA GLY A 274 -9.57 -6.51 24.65
C GLY A 274 -8.13 -6.10 24.37
N GLN A 275 -7.47 -6.63 23.34
CA GLN A 275 -6.08 -6.30 23.01
C GLN A 275 -5.97 -5.12 22.03
N VAL A 276 -4.75 -4.59 21.90
CA VAL A 276 -4.45 -3.46 21.01
C VAL A 276 -4.02 -3.99 19.64
N GLU A 277 -4.51 -3.39 18.57
CA GLU A 277 -4.01 -3.54 17.21
C GLU A 277 -3.37 -2.21 16.78
N VAL A 278 -2.09 -2.22 16.41
CA VAL A 278 -1.38 -1.05 15.91
C VAL A 278 -1.11 -1.22 14.43
N SER A 279 -1.74 -0.38 13.60
CA SER A 279 -1.40 -0.27 12.19
C SER A 279 -0.40 0.88 12.03
N PHE A 280 0.70 0.62 11.32
CA PHE A 280 1.75 1.60 11.09
C PHE A 280 2.31 1.46 9.66
N GLY A 281 2.94 2.53 9.19
CA GLY A 281 3.59 2.61 7.90
C GLY A 281 5.10 2.78 8.05
N ILE A 282 5.86 2.11 7.20
CA ILE A 282 7.27 2.40 6.97
C ILE A 282 7.37 3.10 5.62
N THR A 283 7.90 4.31 5.62
CA THR A 283 8.04 5.15 4.42
C THR A 283 9.49 5.63 4.35
N THR A 284 10.22 5.25 3.31
CA THR A 284 11.59 5.73 3.10
C THR A 284 11.71 6.41 1.74
N PRO A 285 12.80 7.17 1.48
CA PRO A 285 13.01 7.81 0.17
C PRO A 285 13.13 6.85 -1.02
N SER A 286 13.38 5.55 -0.79
CA SER A 286 13.42 4.53 -1.85
C SER A 286 12.53 3.33 -1.53
N GLN A 287 12.02 2.68 -2.57
CA GLN A 287 11.25 1.45 -2.40
C GLN A 287 12.07 0.33 -1.76
N GLU A 288 13.29 0.12 -2.27
CA GLU A 288 14.23 -0.92 -1.83
C GLU A 288 14.50 -0.85 -0.33
N LYS A 289 14.78 0.35 0.20
CA LYS A 289 15.05 0.55 1.63
C LYS A 289 13.80 0.33 2.49
N THR A 290 12.62 0.62 1.94
CA THR A 290 11.34 0.31 2.59
C THR A 290 11.14 -1.21 2.68
N GLU A 291 11.40 -1.94 1.60
CA GLU A 291 11.30 -3.40 1.53
C GLU A 291 12.32 -4.10 2.44
N GLU A 292 13.56 -3.59 2.49
CA GLU A 292 14.61 -4.07 3.40
C GLU A 292 14.18 -3.97 4.87
N TYR A 293 13.65 -2.83 5.29
CA TYR A 293 13.16 -2.64 6.66
C TYR A 293 11.97 -3.56 6.98
N VAL A 294 11.07 -3.78 6.05
CA VAL A 294 9.98 -4.75 6.23
C VAL A 294 10.55 -6.15 6.47
N ARG A 295 11.57 -6.57 5.70
CA ARG A 295 12.23 -7.87 5.85
C ARG A 295 12.88 -8.02 7.22
N ILE A 296 13.67 -7.03 7.65
CA ILE A 296 14.32 -7.04 8.98
C ILE A 296 13.27 -7.16 10.08
N LEU A 297 12.17 -6.41 9.97
CA LEU A 297 11.11 -6.43 10.97
C LEU A 297 10.38 -7.78 11.02
N GLN A 298 10.17 -8.41 9.86
CA GLN A 298 9.58 -9.75 9.78
C GLN A 298 10.48 -10.82 10.40
N GLU A 299 11.79 -10.75 10.16
CA GLU A 299 12.76 -11.68 10.76
C GLU A 299 12.74 -11.57 12.29
N HIS A 300 12.71 -10.34 12.83
CA HIS A 300 12.57 -10.10 14.26
C HIS A 300 11.20 -10.52 14.80
N ALA A 301 10.12 -10.37 14.02
CA ALA A 301 8.80 -10.85 14.41
C ALA A 301 8.72 -12.38 14.48
N ARG A 302 9.43 -13.10 13.59
CA ARG A 302 9.50 -14.57 13.59
C ARG A 302 10.38 -15.12 14.72
N SER A 303 11.55 -14.51 14.92
CA SER A 303 12.50 -14.90 15.98
C SER A 303 12.12 -14.40 17.38
N GLY A 304 11.15 -13.48 17.44
CA GLY A 304 10.73 -12.80 18.65
C GLY A 304 11.59 -11.57 18.94
N PHE A 305 10.96 -10.49 19.40
CA PHE A 305 11.66 -9.24 19.73
C PHE A 305 12.35 -9.29 21.10
N LEU A 306 13.29 -10.23 21.28
CA LEU A 306 13.88 -10.54 22.58
C LEU A 306 14.52 -9.34 23.29
N ASN A 307 14.89 -8.26 22.61
CA ASN A 307 15.56 -7.12 23.24
C ASN A 307 14.66 -5.88 23.46
N ASN A 308 13.38 -5.91 23.08
CA ASN A 308 12.51 -4.72 23.18
C ASN A 308 11.22 -4.98 23.97
N LYS A 309 11.02 -4.26 25.08
CA LYS A 309 9.90 -4.48 26.02
C LYS A 309 8.51 -4.38 25.38
N ILE A 310 8.31 -3.48 24.41
CA ILE A 310 7.02 -3.29 23.75
C ILE A 310 6.83 -4.32 22.65
N LEU A 311 7.87 -4.55 21.84
CA LEU A 311 7.75 -5.46 20.71
C LEU A 311 7.74 -6.95 21.12
N ARG A 312 8.23 -7.30 22.32
CA ARG A 312 8.00 -8.65 22.90
C ARG A 312 6.52 -9.02 23.02
N LEU A 313 5.64 -8.02 23.01
CA LEU A 313 4.19 -8.21 23.11
C LEU A 313 3.52 -8.30 21.73
N VAL A 314 4.27 -8.15 20.64
CA VAL A 314 3.77 -8.31 19.27
C VAL A 314 3.46 -9.77 19.03
N LYS A 315 2.23 -10.08 18.67
CA LYS A 315 1.86 -11.34 18.05
C LYS A 315 2.17 -11.23 16.56
N PRO A 316 2.86 -12.20 15.96
CA PRO A 316 3.07 -12.20 14.51
C PRO A 316 1.70 -12.21 13.81
N SER A 317 1.36 -11.13 13.10
CA SER A 317 0.17 -11.08 12.24
C SER A 317 0.57 -10.76 10.79
N GLU A 318 -0.08 -11.46 9.87
CA GLU A 318 0.23 -11.65 8.46
C GLU A 318 0.40 -10.34 7.65
N TYR A 319 1.62 -10.06 7.21
CA TYR A 319 1.87 -9.34 5.97
C TYR A 319 3.23 -9.75 5.41
N GLU A 320 3.25 -10.24 4.17
CA GLU A 320 4.44 -10.66 3.45
C GLU A 320 4.55 -9.87 2.14
N CYS A 321 5.56 -8.99 2.05
CA CYS A 321 5.85 -8.17 0.87
C CYS A 321 6.01 -9.02 -0.41
N THR A 322 6.48 -10.26 -0.26
CA THR A 322 6.65 -11.27 -1.32
C THR A 322 5.39 -11.48 -2.14
N TRP A 323 4.19 -11.40 -1.53
CA TRP A 323 2.96 -11.69 -2.26
C TRP A 323 2.64 -10.62 -3.30
N SER A 324 3.02 -9.35 -3.08
CA SER A 324 2.68 -8.28 -4.03
C SER A 324 3.31 -8.49 -5.42
N SER A 325 4.58 -8.88 -5.48
CA SER A 325 5.27 -9.21 -6.73
C SER A 325 4.69 -10.47 -7.38
N VAL A 326 4.35 -11.49 -6.58
CA VAL A 326 3.78 -12.75 -7.07
C VAL A 326 2.37 -12.53 -7.64
N LEU A 327 1.51 -11.79 -6.94
CA LEU A 327 0.16 -11.47 -7.41
C LEU A 327 0.21 -10.62 -8.69
N SER A 328 1.15 -9.68 -8.77
CA SER A 328 1.36 -8.87 -9.98
C SER A 328 1.84 -9.72 -11.16
N PHE A 329 2.77 -10.65 -10.94
CA PHE A 329 3.21 -11.62 -11.95
C PHE A 329 2.05 -12.47 -12.48
N LEU A 330 1.14 -12.88 -11.60
CA LEU A 330 -0.06 -13.63 -11.94
C LEU A 330 -1.19 -12.77 -12.54
N GLN A 331 -0.95 -11.47 -12.73
CA GLN A 331 -1.91 -10.50 -13.27
C GLN A 331 -3.19 -10.39 -12.44
N LEU A 332 -3.07 -10.49 -11.11
CA LEU A 332 -4.17 -10.40 -10.16
C LEU A 332 -4.15 -9.03 -9.47
N ARG A 333 -5.33 -8.46 -9.27
CA ARG A 333 -5.52 -7.13 -8.70
C ARG A 333 -6.20 -7.20 -7.34
N PRO A 334 -6.03 -6.22 -6.44
CA PRO A 334 -6.66 -6.23 -5.11
C PRO A 334 -8.17 -6.45 -5.14
N GLU A 335 -8.89 -5.94 -6.15
CA GLU A 335 -10.33 -6.10 -6.34
C GLU A 335 -10.79 -7.54 -6.64
N ASP A 336 -9.87 -8.41 -7.07
CA ASP A 336 -10.14 -9.84 -7.33
C ASP A 336 -10.26 -10.64 -6.02
N PHE A 337 -9.95 -10.03 -4.87
CA PHE A 337 -9.87 -10.71 -3.57
C PHE A 337 -10.87 -10.18 -2.54
N ASP A 338 -11.23 -11.06 -1.59
CA ASP A 338 -11.88 -10.71 -0.33
C ASP A 338 -10.90 -10.98 0.82
N SER A 339 -9.95 -10.07 1.00
CA SER A 339 -8.75 -10.26 1.83
C SER A 339 -9.03 -10.60 3.29
N LYS A 340 -10.23 -10.28 3.81
CA LYS A 340 -10.66 -10.67 5.17
C LYS A 340 -10.75 -12.19 5.35
N HIS A 341 -10.79 -12.94 4.25
CA HIS A 341 -10.84 -14.40 4.22
C HIS A 341 -9.51 -15.05 3.82
N ASN A 342 -8.43 -14.28 3.68
CA ASN A 342 -7.09 -14.87 3.54
C ASN A 342 -6.77 -15.75 4.75
N PHE A 343 -5.91 -16.75 4.54
CA PHE A 343 -5.54 -17.67 5.61
C PHE A 343 -4.14 -18.23 5.40
N ASP A 344 -3.32 -18.15 6.44
CA ASP A 344 -1.99 -18.75 6.47
C ASP A 344 -2.02 -20.19 7.00
N TYR A 345 -1.82 -21.16 6.12
CA TYR A 345 -1.73 -22.59 6.49
C TYR A 345 -0.32 -23.02 6.89
N ARG A 346 0.64 -22.10 7.07
CA ARG A 346 2.00 -22.41 7.54
C ARG A 346 2.11 -22.46 9.07
N GLN A 347 1.02 -22.20 9.78
CA GLN A 347 0.98 -22.22 11.23
C GLN A 347 1.16 -23.66 11.76
N PRO A 348 1.94 -23.86 12.84
CA PRO A 348 2.31 -25.19 13.31
C PRO A 348 1.15 -25.98 13.95
N ASP A 349 0.12 -25.29 14.47
CA ASP A 349 -0.92 -25.90 15.32
C ASP A 349 -2.25 -26.18 14.58
N LEU A 350 -2.21 -26.28 13.26
CA LEU A 350 -3.42 -26.57 12.48
C LEU A 350 -3.70 -28.08 12.44
N PRO A 351 -4.98 -28.50 12.53
CA PRO A 351 -5.33 -29.91 12.38
C PRO A 351 -5.02 -30.38 10.96
N GLU A 352 -4.59 -31.63 10.80
CA GLU A 352 -4.30 -32.20 9.48
C GLU A 352 -5.52 -32.20 8.55
N SER A 353 -6.71 -32.42 9.11
CA SER A 353 -7.97 -32.40 8.35
C SER A 353 -9.16 -31.92 9.18
N LEU A 354 -10.20 -31.48 8.46
CA LEU A 354 -11.51 -31.13 8.95
C LEU A 354 -12.59 -31.82 8.09
N THR A 355 -13.86 -31.55 8.36
CA THR A 355 -14.98 -31.94 7.49
C THR A 355 -15.59 -30.70 6.86
N ARG A 356 -15.85 -30.73 5.54
CA ARG A 356 -16.57 -29.68 4.80
C ARG A 356 -17.54 -30.28 3.79
N GLY A 357 -18.78 -29.76 3.78
CA GLY A 357 -19.85 -30.28 2.92
C GLY A 357 -20.10 -31.79 3.10
N GLY A 358 -19.78 -32.34 4.29
CA GLY A 358 -19.89 -33.78 4.58
C GLY A 358 -18.71 -34.65 4.10
N TYR A 359 -17.64 -34.07 3.56
CA TYR A 359 -16.44 -34.80 3.12
C TYR A 359 -15.19 -34.38 3.89
N PRO A 360 -14.16 -35.26 3.95
CA PRO A 360 -12.85 -34.87 4.47
C PRO A 360 -12.27 -33.69 3.71
N TYR A 361 -11.77 -32.70 4.45
CA TYR A 361 -11.06 -31.54 3.96
C TYR A 361 -9.65 -31.54 4.57
N TYR A 362 -8.67 -31.98 3.78
CA TYR A 362 -7.27 -31.94 4.16
C TYR A 362 -6.75 -30.51 4.04
N LEU A 363 -6.26 -29.95 5.15
CA LEU A 363 -5.77 -28.57 5.14
C LEU A 363 -4.50 -28.48 4.27
N PRO A 364 -4.35 -27.44 3.44
CA PRO A 364 -3.16 -27.25 2.62
C PRO A 364 -1.98 -26.74 3.49
N MET A 365 -1.50 -27.57 4.40
CA MET A 365 -0.42 -27.25 5.33
C MET A 365 0.83 -26.76 4.58
N GLY A 366 1.37 -25.62 5.02
CA GLY A 366 2.52 -24.96 4.39
C GLY A 366 2.19 -23.99 3.24
N TRP A 367 0.91 -23.76 2.94
CA TRP A 367 0.48 -22.85 1.88
C TRP A 367 -0.09 -21.53 2.44
N TYR A 368 -0.03 -20.45 1.66
CA TYR A 368 -0.77 -19.22 1.94
C TYR A 368 -1.97 -19.10 1.01
N ARG A 369 -3.16 -18.83 1.54
CA ARG A 369 -4.37 -18.63 0.73
C ARG A 369 -4.72 -17.16 0.56
N HIS A 370 -4.80 -16.73 -0.69
CA HIS A 370 -5.52 -15.53 -1.10
C HIS A 370 -6.97 -15.88 -1.43
N ALA A 371 -7.93 -15.34 -0.69
CA ALA A 371 -9.35 -15.61 -0.90
C ALA A 371 -9.89 -14.80 -2.09
N ILE A 372 -10.45 -15.49 -3.08
CA ILE A 372 -11.03 -14.87 -4.26
C ILE A 372 -12.38 -14.24 -3.89
N LYS A 373 -12.67 -13.07 -4.43
CA LYS A 373 -13.96 -12.40 -4.25
C LYS A 373 -15.05 -13.14 -5.04
N VAL A 374 -15.81 -13.97 -4.34
CA VAL A 374 -16.87 -14.83 -4.94
C VAL A 374 -18.28 -14.55 -4.42
N ASN A 375 -18.44 -13.68 -3.43
CA ASN A 375 -19.77 -13.36 -2.89
C ASN A 375 -20.67 -12.79 -3.99
N ASN A 376 -21.88 -13.33 -4.11
CA ASN A 376 -22.85 -13.00 -5.17
C ASN A 376 -22.33 -13.22 -6.60
N LYS A 377 -21.23 -13.97 -6.80
CA LYS A 377 -20.73 -14.31 -8.14
C LYS A 377 -21.60 -15.35 -8.83
N TYR A 378 -22.25 -16.21 -8.06
CA TYR A 378 -23.05 -17.33 -8.55
C TYR A 378 -24.53 -17.13 -8.20
N GLY A 379 -25.42 -17.49 -9.13
CA GLY A 379 -26.86 -17.17 -9.06
C GLY A 379 -27.66 -17.93 -7.99
N ASP A 380 -27.09 -18.96 -7.37
CA ASP A 380 -27.72 -19.80 -6.34
C ASP A 380 -27.33 -19.40 -4.90
N GLY A 381 -26.75 -18.20 -4.73
CA GLY A 381 -26.35 -17.65 -3.45
C GLY A 381 -25.01 -18.20 -2.93
N ASP A 382 -24.71 -17.95 -1.66
CA ASP A 382 -23.38 -18.19 -1.06
C ASP A 382 -23.34 -19.35 -0.04
N ALA A 383 -24.43 -20.12 0.10
CA ALA A 383 -24.51 -21.22 1.07
C ALA A 383 -23.41 -22.30 0.87
N TRP A 384 -22.96 -22.48 -0.38
CA TRP A 384 -21.90 -23.41 -0.76
C TRP A 384 -20.53 -23.10 -0.11
N LEU A 385 -20.29 -21.86 0.31
CA LEU A 385 -19.06 -21.42 0.98
C LEU A 385 -19.00 -21.76 2.47
N GLY A 386 -20.07 -22.30 3.04
CA GLY A 386 -20.26 -22.43 4.47
C GLY A 386 -19.15 -23.19 5.24
N SER A 387 -19.19 -22.88 6.53
CA SER A 387 -18.39 -23.25 7.70
C SER A 387 -18.45 -24.66 8.27
N THR A 388 -19.68 -25.12 8.40
CA THR A 388 -20.18 -25.83 9.58
C THR A 388 -20.82 -27.16 9.21
N ASN A 389 -20.65 -27.61 7.96
CA ASN A 389 -21.35 -28.74 7.38
C ASN A 389 -22.87 -28.56 7.38
N ALA A 390 -23.35 -27.32 7.26
CA ALA A 390 -24.77 -27.05 7.09
C ALA A 390 -25.27 -27.56 5.71
N PRO A 391 -26.57 -27.90 5.57
CA PRO A 391 -27.15 -28.23 4.28
C PRO A 391 -26.87 -27.14 3.23
N GLY A 392 -26.44 -27.55 2.04
CA GLY A 392 -26.07 -26.64 0.94
C GLY A 392 -24.57 -26.31 0.87
N GLU A 393 -23.76 -26.67 1.88
CA GLU A 393 -22.31 -26.54 1.81
C GLU A 393 -21.67 -27.52 0.83
N TRP A 394 -20.67 -27.06 0.10
CA TRP A 394 -19.96 -27.89 -0.88
C TRP A 394 -18.62 -28.37 -0.31
N PRO A 395 -18.19 -29.60 -0.57
CA PRO A 395 -16.86 -30.06 -0.22
C PRO A 395 -15.74 -29.27 -0.92
N VAL A 396 -14.53 -29.39 -0.36
CA VAL A 396 -13.32 -28.71 -0.85
C VAL A 396 -12.47 -29.68 -1.67
N ALA A 397 -11.97 -29.22 -2.81
CA ALA A 397 -10.99 -29.93 -3.63
C ALA A 397 -9.96 -28.94 -4.22
N PHE A 398 -8.92 -29.45 -4.86
CA PHE A 398 -7.77 -28.67 -5.31
C PHE A 398 -7.52 -28.88 -6.80
N HIS A 399 -7.29 -27.78 -7.53
CA HIS A 399 -6.97 -27.82 -8.95
C HIS A 399 -5.59 -27.20 -9.19
N GLY A 400 -4.63 -28.04 -9.54
CA GLY A 400 -3.30 -27.60 -9.97
C GLY A 400 -3.36 -26.94 -11.34
N THR A 401 -2.62 -25.85 -11.51
CA THR A 401 -2.52 -25.18 -12.81
C THR A 401 -1.14 -24.54 -13.00
N HIS A 402 -0.93 -23.95 -14.16
CA HIS A 402 0.25 -23.14 -14.48
C HIS A 402 -0.07 -21.65 -14.29
N SER A 403 0.96 -20.85 -14.01
CA SER A 403 0.82 -19.41 -13.72
C SER A 403 0.04 -18.62 -14.77
N GLY A 404 0.24 -18.93 -16.06
CA GLY A 404 -0.43 -18.26 -17.18
C GLY A 404 -1.96 -18.44 -17.23
N ALA A 405 -2.51 -19.45 -16.57
CA ALA A 405 -3.97 -19.67 -16.53
C ALA A 405 -4.65 -19.00 -15.33
N VAL A 406 -3.88 -18.50 -14.36
CA VAL A 406 -4.42 -18.06 -13.06
C VAL A 406 -5.39 -16.89 -13.20
N SER A 407 -5.04 -15.83 -13.92
CA SER A 407 -5.93 -14.67 -14.10
C SER A 407 -7.24 -15.05 -14.81
N GLY A 408 -7.16 -15.91 -15.83
CA GLY A 408 -8.32 -16.45 -16.55
C GLY A 408 -9.26 -17.25 -15.63
N ILE A 409 -8.71 -18.16 -14.82
CA ILE A 409 -9.51 -18.96 -13.88
C ILE A 409 -10.13 -18.09 -12.79
N THR A 410 -9.40 -17.11 -12.26
CA THR A 410 -9.94 -16.18 -11.25
C THR A 410 -11.12 -15.39 -11.80
N ALA A 411 -11.00 -14.86 -13.02
CA ALA A 411 -12.05 -14.08 -13.66
C ALA A 411 -13.26 -14.96 -14.04
N GLN A 412 -13.03 -16.05 -14.79
CA GLN A 412 -14.07 -16.78 -15.51
C GLN A 412 -14.46 -18.13 -14.89
N GLY A 413 -13.74 -18.59 -13.86
CA GLY A 413 -13.88 -19.94 -13.33
C GLY A 413 -13.13 -20.97 -14.18
N LEU A 414 -13.33 -22.26 -13.87
CA LEU A 414 -12.69 -23.36 -14.59
C LEU A 414 -13.49 -23.70 -15.86
N LEU A 415 -12.83 -23.67 -17.02
CA LEU A 415 -13.46 -23.95 -18.31
C LEU A 415 -13.18 -25.39 -18.76
N ILE A 416 -14.23 -26.19 -18.94
CA ILE A 416 -14.11 -27.57 -19.44
C ILE A 416 -13.66 -27.62 -20.91
N LYS A 417 -13.92 -26.57 -21.71
CA LYS A 417 -13.51 -26.52 -23.13
C LYS A 417 -11.99 -26.57 -23.34
N VAL A 418 -11.19 -26.37 -22.29
CA VAL A 418 -9.72 -26.41 -22.32
C VAL A 418 -9.17 -27.76 -21.86
N VAL A 419 -10.02 -28.64 -21.31
CA VAL A 419 -9.61 -30.00 -20.92
C VAL A 419 -9.52 -30.85 -22.18
N GLN A 420 -8.32 -30.89 -22.77
CA GLN A 420 -7.99 -31.92 -23.74
C GLN A 420 -8.17 -33.27 -23.06
N VAL A 421 -8.96 -34.15 -23.67
CA VAL A 421 -9.09 -35.53 -23.22
C VAL A 421 -7.69 -36.13 -23.26
N ASP A 422 -7.12 -36.47 -22.10
CA ASP A 422 -5.77 -37.01 -21.94
C ASP A 422 -5.78 -38.49 -22.39
N LEU A 423 -6.26 -38.75 -23.62
CA LEU A 423 -6.64 -40.06 -24.18
C LEU A 423 -5.49 -41.08 -24.28
N LYS A 424 -4.27 -40.75 -23.84
CA LYS A 424 -3.06 -41.54 -24.12
C LYS A 424 -2.02 -41.57 -23.00
N ARG A 425 -2.36 -41.18 -21.77
CA ARG A 425 -1.43 -41.36 -20.65
C ARG A 425 -1.48 -42.81 -20.15
N PRO A 426 -0.35 -43.54 -20.09
CA PRO A 426 -0.30 -44.92 -19.58
C PRO A 426 -0.97 -45.08 -18.21
N GLU A 427 -0.90 -44.04 -17.37
CA GLU A 427 -1.50 -43.99 -16.04
C GLU A 427 -3.05 -43.99 -16.08
N ALA A 428 -3.66 -43.42 -17.13
CA ALA A 428 -5.11 -43.45 -17.33
C ALA A 428 -5.58 -44.85 -17.79
N ILE A 429 -4.75 -45.53 -18.58
CA ILE A 429 -4.98 -46.91 -19.06
C ILE A 429 -4.84 -47.92 -17.91
N GLU A 430 -3.85 -47.74 -17.02
CA GLU A 430 -3.65 -48.59 -15.85
C GLU A 430 -4.81 -48.50 -14.84
N GLN A 431 -5.48 -47.34 -14.75
CA GLN A 431 -6.59 -47.11 -13.83
C GLN A 431 -7.97 -47.55 -14.36
N MET A 432 -8.20 -47.47 -15.68
CA MET A 432 -9.54 -47.70 -16.26
C MET A 432 -9.61 -48.90 -17.23
N GLY A 433 -8.51 -49.60 -17.48
CA GLY A 433 -8.41 -50.63 -18.52
C GLY A 433 -8.41 -50.02 -19.93
N GLU A 434 -8.83 -50.78 -20.95
CA GLU A 434 -8.90 -50.30 -22.35
C GLU A 434 -9.99 -49.23 -22.61
N ALA A 435 -10.75 -48.81 -21.60
CA ALA A 435 -11.78 -47.79 -21.75
C ALA A 435 -11.15 -46.39 -21.73
N ALA A 436 -11.24 -45.68 -22.86
CA ALA A 436 -10.79 -44.30 -23.02
C ALA A 436 -11.23 -43.39 -21.86
N ASP A 437 -10.33 -42.51 -21.43
CA ASP A 437 -10.63 -41.47 -20.45
C ASP A 437 -11.83 -40.63 -20.89
N LYS A 438 -12.78 -40.40 -19.98
CA LYS A 438 -13.95 -39.57 -20.28
C LYS A 438 -13.61 -38.11 -19.97
N PRO A 439 -13.91 -37.16 -20.88
CA PRO A 439 -13.67 -35.75 -20.64
C PRO A 439 -14.30 -35.29 -19.32
N GLY A 440 -13.53 -34.56 -18.52
CA GLY A 440 -13.99 -33.99 -17.26
C GLY A 440 -12.89 -33.21 -16.56
N LEU A 441 -13.28 -32.28 -15.71
CA LEU A 441 -12.37 -31.54 -14.85
C LEU A 441 -11.92 -32.43 -13.70
N TYR A 442 -10.61 -32.59 -13.56
CA TYR A 442 -9.99 -33.33 -12.48
C TYR A 442 -9.56 -32.39 -11.34
N LEU A 443 -9.92 -32.76 -10.11
CA LEU A 443 -9.54 -32.09 -8.88
C LEU A 443 -8.97 -33.12 -7.88
N ALA A 444 -7.89 -32.78 -7.19
CA ALA A 444 -7.36 -33.60 -6.12
C ALA A 444 -8.11 -33.33 -4.81
N THR A 445 -8.33 -34.35 -3.99
CA THR A 445 -8.89 -34.16 -2.63
C THR A 445 -7.83 -33.66 -1.63
N HIS A 446 -6.55 -33.71 -2.01
CA HIS A 446 -5.42 -33.26 -1.20
C HIS A 446 -4.58 -32.22 -1.95
N CYS A 447 -4.21 -31.12 -1.29
CA CYS A 447 -3.47 -30.02 -1.93
C CYS A 447 -2.13 -30.48 -2.50
N ASN A 448 -1.37 -31.28 -1.76
CA ASN A 448 -0.10 -31.85 -2.26
C ASN A 448 -0.28 -32.73 -3.51
N GLY A 449 -1.43 -33.42 -3.65
CA GLY A 449 -1.76 -34.14 -4.88
C GLY A 449 -2.05 -33.18 -6.04
N GLY A 450 -2.77 -32.08 -5.76
CA GLY A 450 -3.04 -31.02 -6.72
C GLY A 450 -1.79 -30.22 -7.12
N SER A 451 -0.80 -30.10 -6.24
CA SER A 451 0.45 -29.36 -6.49
C SER A 451 1.54 -30.19 -7.15
N HIS A 452 1.30 -31.47 -7.46
CA HIS A 452 2.31 -32.34 -8.05
C HIS A 452 2.83 -31.78 -9.38
N SER A 453 4.09 -32.09 -9.73
CA SER A 453 4.77 -31.61 -10.94
C SER A 453 4.05 -32.01 -12.25
N THR A 454 3.20 -33.04 -12.20
CA THR A 454 2.32 -33.46 -13.30
C THR A 454 1.28 -32.40 -13.67
N TYR A 455 0.83 -31.60 -12.69
CA TYR A 455 -0.28 -30.65 -12.85
C TYR A 455 0.16 -29.19 -12.70
N THR A 456 1.21 -28.94 -11.94
CA THR A 456 1.73 -27.60 -11.68
C THR A 456 3.20 -27.52 -12.03
N ARG A 457 3.63 -26.36 -12.53
CA ARG A 457 5.05 -26.03 -12.70
C ARG A 457 5.38 -24.86 -11.78
N PRO A 458 6.51 -24.92 -11.05
CA PRO A 458 7.02 -23.74 -10.37
C PRO A 458 7.23 -22.60 -11.36
N PHE A 459 7.13 -21.38 -10.88
CA PHE A 459 7.41 -20.18 -11.64
C PHE A 459 8.21 -19.20 -10.78
N ASP A 460 9.18 -18.55 -11.42
CA ASP A 460 10.11 -17.68 -10.75
C ASP A 460 9.63 -16.23 -10.79
N VAL A 461 9.69 -15.57 -9.64
CA VAL A 461 9.30 -14.18 -9.48
C VAL A 461 10.45 -13.43 -8.84
N GLN A 462 10.86 -12.34 -9.47
CA GLN A 462 11.77 -11.38 -8.85
C GLN A 462 11.03 -10.66 -7.72
N THR A 463 11.34 -11.05 -6.48
CA THR A 463 10.71 -10.52 -5.26
C THR A 463 11.44 -9.29 -4.72
N SER A 464 12.69 -9.07 -5.13
CA SER A 464 13.47 -7.84 -4.96
C SER A 464 14.58 -7.76 -6.02
N GLN A 465 15.35 -6.66 -6.06
CA GLN A 465 16.43 -6.46 -7.06
C GLN A 465 17.38 -7.66 -7.17
N ASP A 466 17.76 -8.27 -6.04
CA ASP A 466 18.73 -9.36 -6.00
C ASP A 466 18.11 -10.73 -5.64
N LEU A 467 16.79 -10.81 -5.47
CA LEU A 467 16.14 -12.05 -5.01
C LEU A 467 15.03 -12.50 -5.94
N THR A 468 15.28 -13.63 -6.59
CA THR A 468 14.27 -14.41 -7.31
C THR A 468 13.86 -15.60 -6.43
N LYS A 469 12.55 -15.80 -6.30
CA LYS A 469 11.97 -16.94 -5.58
C LYS A 469 11.09 -17.75 -6.52
N SER A 470 11.02 -19.06 -6.30
CA SER A 470 10.19 -19.96 -7.08
C SER A 470 8.91 -20.27 -6.33
N PHE A 471 7.78 -20.24 -7.02
CA PHE A 471 6.47 -20.42 -6.42
C PHE A 471 5.66 -21.50 -7.14
N ARG A 472 4.80 -22.20 -6.39
CA ARG A 472 3.71 -23.01 -6.95
C ARG A 472 2.36 -22.37 -6.67
N VAL A 473 1.41 -22.66 -7.56
CA VAL A 473 0.02 -22.19 -7.47
C VAL A 473 -0.96 -23.35 -7.59
N VAL A 474 -1.96 -23.37 -6.72
CA VAL A 474 -3.08 -24.31 -6.73
C VAL A 474 -4.37 -23.55 -6.44
N PHE A 475 -5.44 -23.85 -7.17
CA PHE A 475 -6.76 -23.33 -6.83
C PHE A 475 -7.44 -24.19 -5.77
N GLN A 476 -7.91 -23.55 -4.72
CA GLN A 476 -8.85 -24.14 -3.78
C GLN A 476 -10.27 -23.97 -4.33
N CYS A 477 -10.97 -25.09 -4.51
CA CYS A 477 -12.27 -25.15 -5.17
C CYS A 477 -13.33 -25.75 -4.25
N ARG A 478 -14.58 -25.34 -4.46
CA ARG A 478 -15.77 -26.01 -3.95
C ARG A 478 -16.40 -26.85 -5.04
N VAL A 479 -16.84 -28.06 -4.72
CA VAL A 479 -17.44 -29.00 -5.68
C VAL A 479 -18.83 -29.37 -5.23
N LYS A 480 -19.83 -29.27 -6.10
CA LYS A 480 -21.22 -29.59 -5.76
C LYS A 480 -21.34 -31.07 -5.36
N PRO A 481 -21.95 -31.40 -4.21
CA PRO A 481 -22.18 -32.79 -3.83
C PRO A 481 -22.99 -33.54 -4.90
N GLY A 482 -22.61 -34.79 -5.17
CA GLY A 482 -23.33 -35.67 -6.11
C GLY A 482 -23.04 -35.43 -7.60
N THR A 483 -22.16 -34.49 -7.95
CA THR A 483 -21.82 -34.19 -9.37
C THR A 483 -20.44 -34.70 -9.80
N PHE A 484 -19.75 -35.45 -8.93
CA PHE A 484 -18.41 -35.95 -9.19
C PHE A 484 -18.31 -37.47 -9.04
N THR A 485 -17.30 -38.04 -9.68
CA THR A 485 -16.89 -39.44 -9.48
C THR A 485 -15.50 -39.48 -8.85
N THR A 486 -15.27 -40.44 -7.96
CA THR A 486 -14.00 -40.60 -7.24
C THR A 486 -13.13 -41.65 -7.92
N HIS A 487 -11.86 -41.31 -8.13
CA HIS A 487 -10.84 -42.13 -8.78
C HIS A 487 -9.57 -42.14 -7.93
N LYS A 488 -8.68 -43.10 -8.16
CA LYS A 488 -7.36 -43.07 -7.52
C LYS A 488 -6.49 -41.99 -8.14
N SER A 489 -5.88 -41.18 -7.27
CA SER A 489 -4.96 -40.14 -7.73
C SER A 489 -3.70 -40.79 -8.34
N PRO A 490 -3.28 -40.43 -9.57
CA PRO A 490 -2.09 -41.00 -10.19
C PRO A 490 -0.80 -40.62 -9.46
N VAL A 491 -0.85 -39.58 -8.63
CA VAL A 491 0.28 -39.13 -7.80
C VAL A 491 0.28 -39.75 -6.40
N LYS A 492 -0.60 -40.75 -6.16
CA LYS A 492 -0.70 -41.55 -4.92
C LYS A 492 -0.90 -40.74 -3.63
N VAL A 493 -1.33 -39.48 -3.74
CA VAL A 493 -1.66 -38.60 -2.62
C VAL A 493 -3.11 -38.15 -2.77
N GLY A 494 -3.96 -38.57 -1.83
CA GLY A 494 -5.40 -38.37 -1.89
C GLY A 494 -6.10 -39.16 -3.01
N ASP A 495 -7.37 -38.84 -3.22
CA ASP A 495 -8.16 -39.31 -4.36
C ASP A 495 -8.29 -38.17 -5.39
N ALA A 496 -8.76 -38.51 -6.59
CA ALA A 496 -9.09 -37.55 -7.63
C ALA A 496 -10.61 -37.55 -7.88
N TRP A 497 -11.21 -36.36 -7.90
CA TRP A 497 -12.59 -36.15 -8.30
C TRP A 497 -12.64 -35.71 -9.75
N ARG A 498 -13.46 -36.40 -10.55
CA ARG A 498 -13.79 -36.00 -11.92
C ARG A 498 -15.19 -35.40 -11.96
N VAL A 499 -15.29 -34.18 -12.50
CA VAL A 499 -16.53 -33.42 -12.64
C VAL A 499 -16.79 -33.13 -14.12
N VAL A 500 -17.99 -33.42 -14.61
CA VAL A 500 -18.37 -33.21 -16.03
C VAL A 500 -19.12 -31.89 -16.22
N ASP A 501 -19.79 -31.40 -15.18
CA ASP A 501 -20.50 -30.12 -15.17
C ASP A 501 -19.56 -29.01 -14.67
N PRO A 502 -19.21 -27.99 -15.48
CA PRO A 502 -18.30 -26.93 -15.05
C PRO A 502 -18.91 -26.05 -13.96
N ASP A 503 -20.24 -25.88 -13.95
CA ASP A 503 -20.94 -25.05 -12.97
C ASP A 503 -20.99 -25.69 -11.57
N ALA A 504 -20.66 -26.97 -11.51
CA ALA A 504 -20.50 -27.73 -10.28
C ALA A 504 -19.13 -27.53 -9.60
N VAL A 505 -18.25 -26.69 -10.14
CA VAL A 505 -16.95 -26.38 -9.53
C VAL A 505 -16.72 -24.87 -9.44
N ARG A 506 -16.35 -24.40 -8.26
CA ARG A 506 -16.16 -22.98 -7.97
C ARG A 506 -14.82 -22.72 -7.30
N PRO A 507 -13.84 -22.13 -8.00
CA PRO A 507 -12.63 -21.62 -7.37
C PRO A 507 -12.98 -20.51 -6.38
N TYR A 508 -12.46 -20.59 -5.16
CA TYR A 508 -12.69 -19.57 -4.12
C TYR A 508 -11.42 -19.14 -3.38
N GLY A 509 -10.29 -19.82 -3.62
CA GLY A 509 -8.99 -19.44 -3.07
C GLY A 509 -7.87 -19.76 -4.03
N ILE A 510 -6.81 -18.95 -3.99
CA ILE A 510 -5.53 -19.20 -4.65
C ILE A 510 -4.54 -19.55 -3.55
N LEU A 511 -3.98 -20.75 -3.61
CA LEU A 511 -2.95 -21.21 -2.71
C LEU A 511 -1.60 -20.99 -3.37
N LEU A 512 -0.72 -20.28 -2.68
CA LEU A 512 0.65 -20.04 -3.08
C LEU A 512 1.59 -20.66 -2.06
N LYS A 513 2.67 -21.27 -2.57
CA LYS A 513 3.75 -21.81 -1.75
C LYS A 513 5.08 -21.38 -2.35
N ASP A 514 5.94 -20.82 -1.49
CA ASP A 514 7.35 -20.59 -1.79
C ASP A 514 8.05 -21.95 -1.81
N GLU A 515 8.68 -22.28 -2.92
CA GLU A 515 9.54 -23.46 -3.00
C GLU A 515 10.91 -23.00 -2.50
N GLU A 516 11.28 -23.40 -1.28
CA GLU A 516 12.67 -23.25 -0.86
C GLU A 516 13.56 -23.92 -1.91
N ILE A 517 14.64 -23.26 -2.30
CA ILE A 517 15.68 -23.85 -3.15
C ILE A 517 16.20 -25.06 -2.37
N THR A 518 15.67 -26.25 -2.65
CA THR A 518 16.38 -27.47 -2.34
C THR A 518 17.60 -27.44 -3.23
N VAL A 519 18.71 -26.98 -2.66
CA VAL A 519 20.03 -27.23 -3.23
C VAL A 519 20.09 -28.73 -3.44
N PRO A 520 20.26 -29.23 -4.68
CA PRO A 520 20.38 -30.65 -4.92
C PRO A 520 21.56 -31.17 -4.09
N ASP A 521 21.33 -32.21 -3.28
CA ASP A 521 22.39 -32.96 -2.59
C ASP A 521 23.43 -33.54 -3.56
#